data_AF-A0A5F2G6S4-F1
#
_entry.id   AF-A0A5F2G6S4-F1
#
_cell.length_a   1.000
_cell.length_b   1.000
_cell.length_c   1.000
_cell.angle_alpha   90.00
_cell.angle_beta   90.00
_cell.angle_gamma   90.00
#
_symmetry.space_group_name_H-M   'P 1'
#
loop_
_entity.id
_entity.type
_entity.pdbx_description
1 polymer ?
#
loop_
_entity_poly.entity_id
_entity_poly.type
_entity_poly.pdbx_seq_one_letter_code
_entity_poly.pdbx_strand_id
1 'polypeptide(L)' 'WLDIKVVDGTNTKLELEAYLKAIFDTFGRLLGGVHEESYALVHEVAAAAYGYGGKSQEFRFISGRLKAA' A
#
# COMPACT_ATOMS: atom_id res chain seq x y z
N TRP A 1 -12.60 7.52 -6.47
CA TRP A 1 -11.13 7.54 -6.31
C TRP A 1 -10.79 6.82 -5.02
N LEU A 2 -9.86 5.86 -5.09
CA LEU A 2 -9.29 5.16 -3.94
C LEU A 2 -7.83 5.56 -3.81
N ASP A 3 -7.37 5.84 -2.59
CA ASP A 3 -5.97 6.21 -2.32
C ASP A 3 -5.45 5.42 -1.13
N ILE A 4 -4.40 4.64 -1.38
CA ILE A 4 -3.79 3.70 -0.44
C ILE A 4 -2.33 4.07 -0.25
N LYS A 5 -1.88 4.10 1.01
CA LYS A 5 -0.51 4.47 1.38
C LYS A 5 0.27 3.22 1.72
N VAL A 6 1.40 3.02 1.06
CA VAL A 6 2.36 1.94 1.32
C VAL A 6 3.74 2.53 1.60
N VAL A 7 4.60 1.76 2.25
CA VAL A 7 5.98 2.22 2.49
C VAL A 7 6.74 2.12 1.17
N ASP A 8 7.46 3.18 0.81
CA ASP A 8 8.31 3.19 -0.38
C ASP A 8 9.39 2.10 -0.30
N GLY A 9 9.65 1.46 -1.44
CA GLY A 9 10.66 0.42 -1.59
C GLY A 9 10.30 -0.93 -0.96
N THR A 10 9.08 -1.13 -0.46
CA THR A 10 8.63 -2.45 0.04
C THR A 10 7.92 -3.30 -1.00
N ASN A 11 7.65 -2.75 -2.18
CA ASN A 11 6.92 -3.41 -3.25
C ASN A 11 7.65 -3.29 -4.57
N THR A 12 7.58 -4.34 -5.38
CA THR A 12 8.06 -4.34 -6.76
C THR A 12 6.99 -3.77 -7.70
N LYS A 13 7.41 -3.33 -8.90
CA LYS A 13 6.48 -2.87 -9.93
C LYS A 13 5.39 -3.91 -10.26
N LEU A 14 5.76 -5.19 -10.30
CA LEU A 14 4.83 -6.29 -10.59
C LEU A 14 3.82 -6.50 -9.46
N GLU A 15 4.23 -6.31 -8.20
CA GLU A 15 3.30 -6.38 -7.07
C GLU A 15 2.31 -5.22 -7.08
N LEU A 16 2.76 -4.01 -7.41
CA LEU A 16 1.88 -2.84 -7.55
C LEU A 16 0.87 -3.01 -8.70
N GLU A 17 1.31 -3.52 -9.85
CA GLU A 17 0.45 -3.85 -10.99
C GLU A 17 -0.63 -4.88 -10.61
N ALA A 18 -0.21 -5.99 -9.99
CA ALA A 18 -1.12 -7.03 -9.53
C ALA A 18 -2.13 -6.49 -8.51
N TYR A 19 -1.69 -5.59 -7.62
CA TYR A 19 -2.56 -4.98 -6.61
C TYR A 19 -3.61 -4.05 -7.23
N LEU A 20 -3.22 -3.18 -8.18
CA LEU A 20 -4.16 -2.31 -8.90
C LEU A 20 -5.21 -3.13 -9.67
N LYS A 21 -4.78 -4.20 -10.35
CA LYS A 21 -5.70 -5.13 -11.00
C LYS A 21 -6.68 -5.76 -10.00
N ALA A 22 -6.17 -6.25 -8.88
CA ALA A 22 -7.00 -6.88 -7.85
C ALA A 22 -8.01 -5.90 -7.24
N ILE A 23 -7.64 -4.64 -7.04
CA ILE A 23 -8.55 -3.55 -6.63
C ILE A 23 -9.68 -3.42 -7.64
N PHE A 24 -9.37 -3.20 -8.92
CA PHE A 24 -10.38 -2.97 -9.96
C PHE A 24 -11.36 -4.16 -10.07
N ASP A 25 -10.84 -5.38 -10.16
CA ASP A 25 -11.66 -6.60 -10.24
C ASP A 25 -12.55 -6.78 -9.00
N THR A 26 -12.01 -6.49 -7.82
CA THR A 26 -12.73 -6.71 -6.56
C THR A 26 -13.82 -5.68 -6.36
N PHE A 27 -13.54 -4.39 -6.58
CA PHE A 27 -14.57 -3.36 -6.52
C PHE A 27 -15.61 -3.54 -7.62
N GLY A 28 -15.20 -3.97 -8.82
CA GLY A 28 -16.13 -4.36 -9.88
C GLY A 28 -17.11 -5.44 -9.43
N ARG A 29 -16.64 -6.48 -8.72
CA ARG A 29 -17.53 -7.51 -8.16
C ARG A 29 -18.41 -7.00 -7.01
N LEU A 30 -17.84 -6.24 -6.08
CA LEU A 30 -18.55 -5.78 -4.88
C LEU A 30 -19.65 -4.76 -5.18
N LEU A 31 -19.45 -3.92 -6.19
CA LEU A 31 -20.35 -2.81 -6.52
C LEU A 31 -21.27 -3.09 -7.71
N GLY A 32 -21.17 -4.27 -8.35
CA GLY A 32 -21.94 -4.60 -9.55
C GLY A 32 -21.41 -3.89 -10.81
N GLY A 33 -20.13 -3.57 -10.83
CA GLY A 33 -19.43 -2.83 -11.88
C GLY A 33 -18.75 -1.58 -11.34
N VAL A 34 -17.65 -1.19 -11.99
CA VAL A 34 -17.01 0.12 -11.82
C VAL A 34 -16.72 0.67 -13.22
N HIS A 35 -16.77 1.98 -13.38
CA HIS A 35 -16.43 2.61 -14.66
C HIS A 35 -14.95 2.40 -14.98
N GLU A 36 -14.56 2.30 -16.26
CA GLU A 36 -13.16 2.16 -16.67
C GLU A 36 -12.28 3.29 -16.10
N GLU A 37 -12.81 4.50 -16.05
CA GLU A 37 -12.15 5.68 -15.46
C GLU A 37 -12.19 5.71 -13.92
N SER A 38 -12.33 4.56 -13.26
CA SER A 38 -12.26 4.47 -11.80
C SER A 38 -10.81 4.44 -11.33
N TYR A 39 -10.37 5.55 -10.75
CA TYR A 39 -8.99 5.69 -10.28
C TYR A 39 -8.72 5.02 -8.93
N ALA A 40 -7.59 4.30 -8.87
CA ALA A 40 -6.92 3.88 -7.65
C ALA A 40 -5.45 4.34 -7.67
N LEU A 41 -5.01 4.99 -6.60
CA LEU A 41 -3.63 5.42 -6.40
C LEU A 41 -2.99 4.59 -5.28
N VAL A 42 -1.84 3.98 -5.59
CA VAL A 42 -0.91 3.49 -4.57
C VAL A 42 0.14 4.57 -4.36
N HIS A 43 0.06 5.26 -3.23
CA HIS A 43 0.98 6.31 -2.84
C HIS A 43 2.10 5.69 -1.98
N GLU A 44 3.26 5.51 -2.60
CA GLU A 44 4.47 5.10 -1.89
C GLU A 44 5.02 6.28 -1.08
N VAL A 45 5.14 6.10 0.24
CA VAL A 45 5.54 7.14 1.19
C VAL A 45 6.76 6.73 2.00
N ALA A 46 7.61 7.70 2.33
CA ALA A 46 8.85 7.46 3.06
C ALA A 46 8.60 6.80 4.43
N ALA A 47 9.35 5.73 4.72
CA ALA A 47 9.21 4.95 5.95
C ALA A 47 9.37 5.77 7.25
N ALA A 48 10.17 6.83 7.21
CA ALA A 48 10.39 7.74 8.34
C ALA A 48 9.16 8.63 8.66
N ALA A 49 8.30 8.89 7.66
CA ALA A 49 7.14 9.78 7.76
C ALA A 49 5.79 9.06 7.75
N TYR A 50 5.78 7.76 7.45
CA TYR A 50 4.58 6.92 7.58
C TYR A 50 4.64 6.12 8.87
N GLY A 51 3.56 6.09 9.66
CA GLY A 51 3.59 5.46 10.97
C GLY A 51 2.21 5.29 11.60
N TYR A 52 2.16 4.45 12.63
CA TYR A 52 0.96 4.23 13.43
C TYR A 52 1.34 3.99 14.89
N GLY A 53 0.44 4.31 15.82
CA GLY A 53 0.70 4.17 17.26
C GLY A 53 1.89 5.02 17.73
N GLY A 54 2.11 6.19 17.12
CA GLY A 54 3.21 7.09 17.45
C GLY A 54 4.59 6.63 16.99
N LYS A 55 4.69 5.64 16.10
CA LYS A 55 5.97 5.09 15.61
C LYS A 55 6.00 5.05 14.09
N SER A 56 7.10 5.53 13.49
CA SER A 56 7.33 5.42 12.05
C SER A 56 7.57 3.98 11.63
N GLN A 57 7.33 3.68 10.36
CA GLN A 57 7.60 2.35 9.80
C GLN A 57 9.10 2.03 9.84
N GLU A 58 9.96 3.03 9.65
CA GLU A 58 11.41 2.89 9.82
C GLU A 58 11.79 2.48 11.26
N PHE A 59 11.25 3.17 12.27
CA PHE A 59 11.48 2.80 13.67
C PHE A 59 11.06 1.36 13.95
N ARG A 60 9.91 0.94 13.42
CA ARG A 60 9.38 -0.41 13.60
C ARG A 60 10.23 -1.45 12.91
N PHE A 61 10.70 -1.17 11.70
CA PHE A 61 11.61 -2.05 10.95
C PHE A 61 12.91 -2.29 11.72
N ILE A 62 13.59 -1.23 12.16
CA ILE A 62 14.84 -1.31 12.93
C ILE A 62 14.62 -2.05 14.24
N SER A 63 13.58 -1.67 15.00
CA SER A 63 13.25 -2.30 16.28
C SER A 63 12.94 -3.80 16.12
N GLY A 64 12.30 -4.19 15.03
CA GLY A 64 12.00 -5.58 14.71
C GLY A 64 13.28 -6.40 14.48
N ARG A 65 14.24 -5.85 13.73
CA ARG A 65 15.54 -6.51 13.48
C ARG A 65 16.38 -6.65 14.74
N LEU A 66 16.41 -5.63 15.59
CA LEU A 66 17.17 -5.67 16.85
C LEU A 66 16.63 -6.72 17.83
N LYS A 67 15.31 -6.98 17.84
CA LYS A 67 14.71 -8.02 18.68
C LYS A 67 14.93 -9.44 18.17
N ALA A 68 15.23 -9.59 16.88
CA ALA A 68 15.46 -10.88 16.24
C ALA A 68 16.93 -11.32 16.25
N ALA A 69 17.83 -10.42 16.67
CA ALA A 69 19.25 -10.68 16.90
C ALA A 69 19.47 -11.16 18.35
#